data_AF-A0A0B8PEY8-F1
#
_entry.id   AF-A0A0B8PEY8-F1
#
_cell.length_a   1.000
_cell.length_b   1.000
_cell.length_c   1.000
_cell.angle_alpha   90.00
_cell.angle_beta   90.00
_cell.angle_gamma   90.00
#
_symmetry.space_group_name_H-M   'P 1'
#
loop_
_entity.id
_entity.type
_entity.pdbx_description
1 polymer ?
#
loop_
_entity_poly.entity_id
_entity_poly.type
_entity_poly.pdbx_seq_one_letter_code
_entity_poly.pdbx_strand_id
1 'polypeptide(L)'
;MALNEINDNIQQIHLNGTLKLYALMDYLAKEEGLPSKLFVEGETPQYGVLYLLEEHITQGFDVETGEQLAPVSILVQHERAQELVPVILRHGTFLAELKEWNSSKQQAHIVIHPVI
;
A
#
# COMPACT_ATOMS: atom_id res chain seq x y z
N MET A 1 -3.97 31.98 -19.30
CA MET A 1 -3.72 30.83 -18.41
C MET A 1 -2.28 30.42 -18.65
N ALA A 2 -1.42 30.63 -17.66
CA ALA A 2 0.03 30.44 -17.80
C ALA A 2 0.38 28.99 -17.45
N LEU A 3 1.31 28.38 -18.20
CA LEU A 3 1.82 27.01 -18.02
C LEU A 3 2.25 26.67 -16.58
N ASN A 4 2.44 27.67 -15.71
CA ASN A 4 2.94 27.51 -14.35
C ASN A 4 1.88 26.97 -13.37
N GLU A 5 0.58 27.19 -13.60
CA GLU A 5 -0.49 26.65 -12.73
C GLU A 5 -0.74 25.14 -12.97
N ILE A 6 -0.29 24.62 -14.11
CA ILE A 6 -0.45 23.21 -14.48
C ILE A 6 0.58 22.35 -13.72
N ASN A 7 1.76 22.89 -13.41
CA ASN A 7 2.86 22.11 -12.81
C ASN A 7 2.66 21.83 -11.31
N ASP A 8 2.03 22.74 -10.56
CA ASP A 8 1.81 22.57 -9.11
C ASP A 8 0.65 21.62 -8.81
N ASN A 9 -0.39 21.60 -9.64
CA ASN A 9 -1.51 20.67 -9.50
C ASN A 9 -1.10 19.23 -9.82
N ILE A 10 -0.25 19.02 -10.84
CA ILE A 10 0.24 17.67 -11.20
C ILE A 10 1.09 17.06 -10.06
N GLN A 11 1.92 17.86 -9.37
CA GLN A 11 2.65 17.34 -8.21
C GLN A 11 1.75 17.05 -7.00
N GLN A 12 0.75 17.88 -6.74
CA GLN A 12 -0.23 17.68 -5.66
C GLN A 12 -1.05 16.40 -5.85
N ILE A 13 -1.36 16.04 -7.09
CA ILE A 13 -2.27 14.93 -7.37
C ILE A 13 -1.55 13.56 -7.30
N HIS A 14 -0.32 13.47 -7.80
CA HIS A 14 0.59 12.34 -7.53
C HIS A 14 0.81 12.13 -6.03
N LEU A 15 0.92 13.25 -5.29
CA LEU A 15 0.97 13.24 -3.84
C LEU A 15 -0.27 12.55 -3.27
N ASN A 16 -1.48 12.82 -3.76
CA ASN A 16 -2.71 12.35 -3.13
C ASN A 16 -2.86 10.81 -3.12
N GLY A 17 -2.60 10.13 -4.25
CA GLY A 17 -2.66 8.66 -4.33
C GLY A 17 -1.62 7.97 -3.44
N THR A 18 -0.38 8.44 -3.51
CA THR A 18 0.72 7.93 -2.69
C THR A 18 0.53 8.28 -1.20
N LEU A 19 0.00 9.46 -0.88
CA LEU A 19 -0.33 9.86 0.49
C LEU A 19 -1.43 9.00 1.10
N LYS A 20 -2.44 8.59 0.31
CA LYS A 20 -3.45 7.61 0.76
C LYS A 20 -2.81 6.28 1.14
N LEU A 21 -1.85 5.80 0.35
CA LEU A 21 -1.09 4.60 0.68
C LEU A 21 -0.27 4.78 1.96
N TYR A 22 0.44 5.91 2.11
CA TYR A 22 1.17 6.22 3.33
C TYR A 22 0.28 6.36 4.56
N ALA A 23 -0.91 6.95 4.42
CA ALA A 23 -1.90 7.02 5.48
C ALA A 23 -2.38 5.63 5.91
N LEU A 24 -2.59 4.71 4.96
CA LEU A 24 -2.89 3.31 5.27
C LEU A 24 -1.72 2.65 6.03
N MET A 25 -0.47 2.86 5.61
CA MET A 25 0.69 2.27 6.29
C MET A 25 0.84 2.80 7.72
N ASP A 26 0.67 4.11 7.93
CA ASP A 26 0.69 4.74 9.25
C ASP A 26 -0.45 4.23 10.14
N TYR A 27 -1.65 4.06 9.58
CA TYR A 27 -2.79 3.47 10.28
C TYR A 27 -2.50 2.03 10.74
N LEU A 28 -1.98 1.17 9.87
CA LEU A 28 -1.62 -0.20 10.23
C LEU A 28 -0.48 -0.27 11.26
N ALA A 29 0.47 0.68 11.20
CA ALA A 29 1.51 0.78 12.21
C ALA A 29 0.95 1.15 13.58
N LYS A 30 -0.06 2.04 13.65
CA LYS A 30 -0.67 2.50 14.89
C LYS A 30 -1.66 1.50 15.49
N GLU A 31 -2.55 0.94 14.67
CA GLU A 31 -3.63 0.06 15.13
C GLU A 31 -3.16 -1.38 15.32
N GLU A 32 -2.30 -1.88 14.43
CA GLU A 32 -1.86 -3.29 14.44
C GLU A 32 -0.42 -3.46 14.92
N GLY A 33 0.31 -2.36 15.15
CA GLY A 33 1.72 -2.39 15.56
C GLY A 33 2.66 -2.85 14.44
N LEU A 34 2.25 -2.74 13.18
CA LEU A 34 2.96 -3.27 12.01
C LEU A 34 3.62 -2.13 11.20
N PRO A 35 4.92 -1.83 11.40
CA PRO A 35 5.62 -0.84 10.58
C PRO A 35 5.77 -1.31 9.13
N SER A 36 5.94 -0.36 8.21
CA SER A 36 6.13 -0.63 6.78
C SER A 36 7.54 -0.32 6.29
N LYS A 37 8.02 -1.08 5.30
CA LYS A 37 9.31 -0.90 4.60
C LYS A 37 9.17 -1.19 3.10
N LEU A 38 10.04 -0.59 2.29
CA LEU A 38 10.25 -1.05 0.92
C LEU A 38 10.96 -2.41 0.91
N PHE A 39 10.48 -3.31 0.05
CA PHE A 39 11.11 -4.58 -0.23
C PHE A 39 12.32 -4.38 -1.14
N VAL A 40 13.46 -4.93 -0.73
CA VAL A 40 14.71 -4.96 -1.49
C VAL A 40 14.95 -6.38 -1.99
N GLU A 41 15.21 -6.53 -3.28
CA GLU A 41 15.47 -7.85 -3.87
C GLU A 41 16.61 -8.57 -3.15
N GLY A 42 16.38 -9.85 -2.83
CA GLY A 42 17.32 -10.68 -2.08
C GLY A 42 17.25 -10.55 -0.55
N GLU A 43 16.42 -9.64 0.00
CA GLU A 43 16.21 -9.58 1.45
C GLU A 43 15.19 -10.61 1.94
N THR A 44 15.41 -11.11 3.17
CA THR A 44 14.42 -11.94 3.86
C THR A 44 13.44 -11.04 4.60
N PRO A 45 12.13 -11.14 4.35
CA PRO A 45 11.12 -10.36 5.07
C PRO A 45 11.19 -10.60 6.58
N GLN A 46 11.16 -9.51 7.35
CA GLN A 46 11.11 -9.56 8.80
C GLN A 46 9.68 -9.81 9.26
N TYR A 47 9.55 -10.61 10.33
CA TYR A 47 8.27 -10.85 10.98
C TYR A 47 7.72 -9.55 11.58
N GLY A 48 6.42 -9.29 11.38
CA GLY A 48 5.74 -8.09 11.86
C GLY A 48 6.01 -6.82 11.03
N VAL A 49 6.64 -6.92 9.86
CA VAL A 49 6.88 -5.78 8.97
C VAL A 49 6.08 -5.93 7.68
N LEU A 50 5.40 -4.84 7.28
CA LEU A 50 4.71 -4.72 6.00
C LEU A 50 5.72 -4.34 4.91
N TYR A 51 5.74 -5.07 3.81
CA TYR A 51 6.64 -4.83 2.69
C TYR A 51 5.88 -4.39 1.44
N LEU A 52 6.35 -3.30 0.84
CA LEU A 52 5.85 -2.72 -0.41
C LEU A 52 6.93 -2.77 -1.50
N LEU A 53 6.54 -2.97 -2.76
CA LEU A 53 7.47 -2.77 -3.88
C LEU A 53 7.53 -1.28 -4.24
N GLU A 54 8.74 -0.77 -4.47
CA GLU A 54 8.96 0.63 -4.88
C GLU A 54 8.26 0.96 -6.20
N GLU A 55 8.24 0.02 -7.15
CA GLU A 55 7.54 0.14 -8.42
C GLU A 55 6.03 0.37 -8.23
N HIS A 56 5.42 -0.26 -7.22
CA HIS A 56 4.00 -0.05 -6.93
C HIS A 56 3.70 1.35 -6.40
N ILE A 57 4.66 1.99 -5.73
CA ILE A 57 4.49 3.37 -5.26
C ILE A 57 4.73 4.35 -6.40
N THR A 58 5.75 4.12 -7.22
CA THR A 58 6.17 5.03 -8.29
C THR A 58 5.32 4.93 -9.56
N GLN A 59 4.69 3.77 -9.83
CA GLN A 59 3.92 3.51 -11.05
C GLN A 59 2.49 3.06 -10.79
N GLY A 60 2.12 2.76 -9.54
CA GLY A 60 0.79 2.27 -9.20
C GLY A 60 -0.29 3.35 -9.14
N PHE A 61 0.10 4.63 -9.20
CA PHE A 61 -0.81 5.77 -9.09
C PHE A 61 -0.63 6.74 -10.24
N ASP A 62 -1.74 7.23 -10.76
CA ASP A 62 -1.74 8.27 -11.79
C ASP A 62 -1.22 9.58 -11.20
N VAL A 63 -0.28 10.19 -11.91
CA VAL A 63 0.37 11.42 -11.45
C VAL A 63 -0.62 12.60 -11.48
N GLU A 64 -1.59 12.60 -12.39
CA GLU A 64 -2.52 13.70 -12.62
C GLU A 64 -3.87 13.54 -11.93
N THR A 65 -4.33 12.32 -11.65
CA THR A 65 -5.61 12.07 -10.96
C THR A 65 -5.44 11.47 -9.57
N GLY A 66 -4.27 10.88 -9.28
CA GLY A 66 -4.00 10.19 -8.02
C GLY A 66 -4.79 8.88 -7.91
N GLU A 67 -5.44 8.48 -9.01
CA GLU A 67 -6.15 7.21 -9.12
C GLU A 67 -5.16 6.07 -9.11
N GLN A 68 -5.56 4.96 -8.48
CA GLN A 68 -4.74 3.77 -8.50
C GLN A 68 -4.87 3.08 -9.87
N LEU A 69 -3.79 3.11 -10.65
CA LEU A 69 -3.71 2.52 -11.99
C LEU A 69 -3.52 1.00 -11.96
N ALA A 70 -2.88 0.49 -10.90
CA ALA A 70 -2.58 -0.93 -10.74
C ALA A 70 -2.74 -1.39 -9.29
N PRO A 71 -3.16 -2.65 -9.05
CA PRO A 71 -3.22 -3.20 -7.70
C PRO A 71 -1.86 -3.16 -7.00
N VAL A 72 -1.84 -2.74 -5.73
CA VAL A 72 -0.61 -2.64 -4.94
C VAL A 72 -0.49 -3.87 -4.05
N SER A 73 0.64 -4.56 -4.14
CA SER A 73 0.92 -5.71 -3.27
C SER A 73 1.56 -5.29 -1.95
N ILE A 74 1.08 -5.89 -0.87
CA ILE A 74 1.61 -5.83 0.48
C ILE A 74 1.99 -7.25 0.88
N LEU A 75 3.24 -7.45 1.29
CA LEU A 75 3.73 -8.72 1.83
C LEU A 75 3.97 -8.57 3.33
N VAL A 76 3.52 -9.53 4.14
CA VAL A 76 3.74 -9.49 5.59
C VAL A 76 3.88 -10.91 6.13
N GLN A 77 4.82 -11.10 7.05
CA GLN A 77 4.92 -12.32 7.85
C GLN A 77 4.40 -12.03 9.25
N HIS A 78 3.23 -12.56 9.59
CA HIS A 78 2.62 -12.41 10.91
C HIS A 78 1.54 -13.46 11.12
N GLU A 79 1.42 -14.01 12.34
CA GLU A 79 0.42 -15.02 12.69
C GLU A 79 -1.02 -14.56 12.44
N ARG A 80 -1.27 -13.25 12.61
CA ARG A 80 -2.57 -12.60 12.37
C ARG A 80 -2.65 -11.87 11.03
N ALA A 81 -1.72 -12.11 10.10
CA ALA A 81 -1.67 -11.35 8.84
C ALA A 81 -2.96 -11.46 7.99
N GLN A 82 -3.66 -12.60 8.06
CA GLN A 82 -4.94 -12.78 7.35
C GLN A 82 -6.05 -11.85 7.88
N GLU A 83 -5.94 -11.39 9.14
CA GLU A 83 -6.88 -10.46 9.76
C GLU A 83 -6.69 -9.02 9.27
N LEU A 84 -5.63 -8.72 8.53
CA LEU A 84 -5.37 -7.37 8.03
C LEU A 84 -6.33 -6.96 6.91
N VAL A 85 -6.90 -7.90 6.15
CA VAL A 85 -7.88 -7.59 5.10
C VAL A 85 -9.07 -6.80 5.67
N PRO A 86 -9.81 -7.29 6.69
CA PRO A 86 -10.89 -6.50 7.26
C PRO A 86 -10.42 -5.21 7.94
N VAL A 87 -9.18 -5.12 8.43
CA VAL A 87 -8.61 -3.88 8.98
C VAL A 87 -8.45 -2.82 7.89
N ILE A 88 -7.90 -3.20 6.74
CA ILE A 88 -7.73 -2.32 5.57
C ILE A 88 -9.09 -1.88 5.03
N LEU A 89 -10.05 -2.80 4.93
CA LEU A 89 -11.41 -2.47 4.49
C LEU A 89 -12.09 -1.46 5.44
N ARG A 90 -11.85 -1.54 6.76
CA ARG A 90 -12.36 -0.55 7.73
C ARG A 90 -11.73 0.83 7.58
N HIS A 91 -10.47 0.92 7.15
CA HIS A 91 -9.83 2.20 6.84
C HIS A 91 -10.51 2.94 5.67
N GLY A 92 -11.17 2.19 4.77
CA GLY A 92 -12.09 2.74 3.76
C GLY A 92 -11.43 3.47 2.59
N THR A 93 -10.09 3.55 2.56
CA THR A 93 -9.36 4.20 1.47
C THR A 93 -9.07 3.26 0.29
N PHE A 94 -9.01 1.95 0.55
CA PHE A 94 -8.76 0.92 -0.43
C PHE A 94 -9.66 -0.29 -0.18
N LEU A 95 -9.99 -1.02 -1.24
CA LEU A 95 -10.42 -2.40 -1.13
C LEU A 95 -9.19 -3.29 -0.88
N ALA A 96 -9.38 -4.45 -0.26
CA ALA A 96 -8.30 -5.40 0.04
C ALA A 96 -8.72 -6.84 -0.23
N GLU A 97 -7.78 -7.62 -0.74
CA GLU A 97 -7.91 -9.04 -1.03
C GLU A 97 -6.72 -9.81 -0.44
N LEU A 98 -6.97 -10.96 0.20
CA LEU A 98 -5.92 -11.92 0.52
C LEU A 98 -5.65 -12.80 -0.71
N LYS A 99 -4.56 -12.51 -1.42
CA LYS A 99 -4.21 -13.23 -2.65
C LYS A 99 -3.52 -14.57 -2.38
N GLU A 100 -2.64 -14.62 -1.38
CA GLU A 100 -1.96 -15.84 -0.99
C GLU A 100 -1.72 -15.90 0.51
N TRP A 101 -1.78 -17.09 1.09
CA TRP A 101 -1.38 -17.38 2.45
C TRP A 101 -0.44 -18.60 2.50
N ASN A 102 0.77 -18.38 3.02
CA ASN A 102 1.73 -19.42 3.29
C ASN A 102 1.74 -19.74 4.79
N SER A 103 1.01 -20.78 5.18
CA SER A 103 0.89 -21.21 6.59
C SER A 103 2.23 -21.54 7.24
N SER A 104 3.18 -22.11 6.49
CA SER A 104 4.48 -22.53 7.03
C SER A 104 5.37 -21.36 7.43
N LYS A 105 5.21 -20.21 6.76
CA LYS A 105 5.95 -18.97 7.05
C LYS A 105 5.11 -17.91 7.75
N GLN A 106 3.83 -18.23 8.00
CA GLN A 106 2.82 -17.26 8.44
C GLN A 106 2.83 -16.00 7.57
N GLN A 107 2.92 -16.18 6.25
CA GLN A 107 3.10 -15.08 5.30
C GLN A 107 1.84 -14.83 4.49
N ALA A 108 1.35 -13.60 4.49
CA ALA A 108 0.26 -13.16 3.64
C ALA A 108 0.77 -12.29 2.49
N HIS A 109 0.24 -12.54 1.30
CA HIS A 109 0.24 -11.61 0.19
C HIS A 109 -1.14 -10.98 0.11
N ILE A 110 -1.22 -9.70 0.44
CA ILE A 110 -2.44 -8.89 0.36
C ILE A 110 -2.31 -7.98 -0.85
N VAL A 111 -3.39 -7.81 -1.59
CA VAL A 111 -3.47 -6.86 -2.70
C VAL A 111 -4.53 -5.83 -2.37
N ILE A 112 -4.19 -4.55 -2.56
CA ILE A 112 -5.13 -3.44 -2.39
C ILE A 112 -5.53 -2.85 -3.74
N HIS A 113 -6.78 -2.43 -3.83
CA HIS A 113 -7.43 -1.92 -5.05
C HIS A 113 -8.12 -0.59 -4.77
N PRO A 114 -8.39 0.24 -5.80
CA PRO A 114 -9.15 1.46 -5.61
C PRO A 114 -10.57 1.17 -5.14
N VAL A 115 -11.11 2.09 -4.36
CA VAL A 115 -12.56 2.17 -4.11
C VAL A 115 -13.18 2.80 -5.35
N ILE A 116 -14.12 2.10 -5.98
CA ILE A 116 -14.79 2.47 -7.24
C ILE A 116 -15.37 3.89 -7.18
#